data_AF-A0A661TXD7-F1
#
_entry.id   AF-A0A661TXD7-F1
#
_cell.length_a   1.000
_cell.length_b   1.000
_cell.length_c   1.000
_cell.angle_alpha   90.00
_cell.angle_beta   90.00
_cell.angle_gamma   90.00
#
_symmetry.space_group_name_H-M   'P 1'
#
loop_
_entity.id
_entity.type
_entity.pdbx_description
1 polymer ?
#
loop_
_entity_poly.entity_id
_entity_poly.type
_entity_poly.pdbx_seq_one_letter_code
_entity_poly.pdbx_strand_id
1 'polypeptide(L)'
;MEYKGANFGATVTAQDIYQASSTQKHKLGERLVIGDRVFRYMKAGSSNLSAGYVVGAPCALTTEDTVTVAHGVGTRVVTITASGVTANQFAEGYLVVDEGTGAGETYKIKSNTASDANNLVQVELYDGLATAWSTSDTDITIISSPYNGVIVCPTDGIILPVGVPLISVTANYYFWGQTWGPCGVKIDGTANALGNAIDERLLGISGSTAGAVDVYKAVDSDGVGPSIVGMVMLDSADHTDTKIEPVYLTICP
;
A
#
# COMPACT_ATOMS: atom_id res chain seq x y z
N MET A 1 -3.63 12.16 -31.49
CA MET A 1 -3.15 12.58 -30.16
C MET A 1 -3.73 11.59 -29.19
N GLU A 2 -2.96 10.68 -28.57
CA GLU A 2 -3.58 9.72 -27.65
C GLU A 2 -2.84 9.62 -26.31
N TYR A 3 -3.61 9.89 -25.26
CA TYR A 3 -3.35 9.84 -23.82
C TYR A 3 -4.73 9.44 -23.25
N LYS A 4 -5.00 8.33 -22.53
CA LYS A 4 -4.20 7.21 -21.97
C LYS A 4 -5.11 5.95 -21.92
N GLY A 5 -4.62 4.73 -22.12
CA GLY A 5 -3.70 4.05 -21.18
C GLY A 5 -2.56 3.17 -21.71
N ALA A 6 -2.03 3.44 -22.92
CA ALA A 6 -0.58 3.27 -23.21
C ALA A 6 -0.16 4.03 -24.49
N ASN A 7 1.12 4.43 -24.53
CA ASN A 7 1.96 4.92 -25.65
C ASN A 7 1.99 6.42 -26.04
N PHE A 8 2.89 7.15 -25.38
CA PHE A 8 4.06 7.75 -26.07
C PHE A 8 5.31 7.44 -25.23
N GLY A 9 6.25 6.63 -25.77
CA GLY A 9 7.53 6.29 -25.12
C GLY A 9 7.47 5.36 -23.89
N ALA A 10 6.33 4.70 -23.66
CA ALA A 10 6.01 4.05 -22.38
C ALA A 10 6.18 2.52 -22.41
N THR A 11 6.65 1.97 -21.29
CA THR A 11 6.57 0.55 -20.92
C THR A 11 5.16 0.00 -21.20
N VAL A 12 5.04 -0.97 -22.10
CA VAL A 12 3.78 -1.67 -22.34
C VAL A 12 3.49 -2.55 -21.13
N THR A 13 2.51 -2.19 -20.33
CA THR A 13 2.06 -3.01 -19.20
C THR A 13 1.09 -4.09 -19.68
N ALA A 14 1.14 -5.27 -19.08
CA ALA A 14 0.17 -6.35 -19.33
C ALA A 14 -1.27 -6.03 -18.87
N GLN A 15 -1.49 -4.85 -18.27
CA GLN A 15 -2.77 -4.35 -17.77
C GLN A 15 -2.77 -2.82 -17.83
N ASP A 16 -3.81 -2.24 -18.41
CA ASP A 16 -4.01 -0.78 -18.51
C ASP A 16 -4.36 -0.17 -17.13
N ILE A 17 -4.02 1.11 -16.92
CA ILE A 17 -4.35 1.86 -15.70
C ILE A 17 -5.86 2.05 -15.47
N TYR A 18 -6.68 1.95 -16.53
CA TYR A 18 -8.14 1.98 -16.48
C TYR A 18 -8.76 0.57 -16.56
N GLN A 19 -7.98 -0.46 -16.21
CA GLN A 19 -8.42 -1.85 -16.20
C GLN A 19 -8.21 -2.50 -14.82
N ALA A 20 -9.16 -3.35 -14.41
CA ALA A 20 -9.00 -4.30 -13.31
C ALA A 20 -8.90 -5.74 -13.85
N SER A 21 -8.25 -6.62 -13.11
CA SER A 21 -8.12 -8.04 -13.48
C SER A 21 -8.42 -8.96 -12.30
N SER A 22 -9.11 -10.07 -12.54
CA SER A 22 -9.27 -11.16 -11.57
C SER A 22 -8.00 -12.01 -11.40
N THR A 23 -6.99 -11.80 -12.25
CA THR A 23 -5.71 -12.51 -12.22
C THR A 23 -4.57 -11.52 -12.09
N GLN A 24 -3.56 -11.86 -11.29
CA GLN A 24 -2.38 -11.02 -11.15
C GLN A 24 -1.59 -10.93 -12.47
N LYS A 25 -1.34 -9.71 -12.96
CA LYS A 25 -0.56 -9.43 -14.18
C LYS A 25 0.83 -8.85 -13.91
N HIS A 26 1.03 -8.27 -12.73
CA HIS A 26 2.26 -7.59 -12.29
C HIS A 26 2.55 -7.93 -10.83
N LYS A 27 3.77 -7.65 -10.36
CA LYS A 27 4.10 -7.87 -8.95
C LYS A 27 3.38 -6.84 -8.08
N LEU A 28 2.97 -7.22 -6.88
CA LEU A 28 2.35 -6.26 -5.95
C LEU A 28 3.40 -5.21 -5.55
N GLY A 29 2.99 -3.94 -5.58
CA GLY A 29 3.86 -2.79 -5.35
C GLY A 29 4.76 -2.41 -6.54
N GLU A 30 4.64 -3.08 -7.68
CA GLU A 30 5.35 -2.70 -8.90
C GLU A 30 5.06 -1.25 -9.26
N ARG A 31 6.10 -0.49 -9.63
CA ARG A 31 6.00 0.95 -9.95
C ARG A 31 5.83 1.13 -11.44
N LEU A 32 4.81 1.89 -11.84
CA LEU A 32 4.61 2.33 -13.21
C LEU A 32 4.62 3.85 -13.26
N VAL A 33 5.45 4.42 -14.14
CA VAL A 33 5.50 5.86 -14.39
C VAL A 33 4.92 6.12 -15.77
N ILE A 34 3.92 6.99 -15.86
CA ILE A 34 3.39 7.43 -17.15
C ILE A 34 3.25 8.95 -17.16
N GLY A 35 4.13 9.61 -17.90
CA GLY A 35 4.24 11.07 -17.88
C GLY A 35 4.60 11.57 -16.48
N ASP A 36 3.79 12.49 -15.96
CA ASP A 36 3.88 13.12 -14.64
C ASP A 36 3.22 12.32 -13.51
N ARG A 37 2.59 11.18 -13.81
CA ARG A 37 1.87 10.35 -12.84
C ARG A 37 2.61 9.06 -12.52
N VAL A 38 2.55 8.64 -11.26
CA VAL A 38 3.11 7.38 -10.77
C VAL A 38 1.99 6.49 -10.23
N PHE A 39 2.11 5.20 -10.50
CA PHE A 39 1.17 4.17 -10.09
C PHE A 39 1.90 3.03 -9.38
N ARG A 40 1.17 2.35 -8.49
CA ARG A 40 1.57 1.09 -7.87
C ARG A 40 0.56 0.00 -8.22
N TYR A 41 1.03 -1.20 -8.50
CA TYR A 41 0.13 -2.33 -8.75
C TYR A 41 -0.35 -2.93 -7.43
N MET A 42 -1.65 -3.13 -7.29
CA MET A 42 -2.30 -3.49 -6.03
C MET A 42 -3.38 -4.55 -6.22
N LYS A 43 -3.80 -5.15 -5.11
CA LYS A 43 -4.98 -6.02 -5.03
C LYS A 43 -5.99 -5.42 -4.07
N ALA A 44 -7.25 -5.32 -4.48
CA ALA A 44 -8.34 -4.94 -3.59
C ALA A 44 -8.58 -6.01 -2.50
N GLY A 45 -8.96 -5.57 -1.30
CA GLY A 45 -9.37 -6.44 -0.21
C GLY A 45 -10.71 -7.13 -0.47
N SER A 46 -11.39 -7.51 0.62
CA SER A 46 -12.68 -8.23 0.58
C SER A 46 -13.87 -7.37 0.15
N SER A 47 -13.69 -6.06 -0.07
CA SER A 47 -14.72 -5.11 -0.47
C SER A 47 -14.40 -4.45 -1.81
N ASN A 48 -15.45 -4.04 -2.53
CA ASN A 48 -15.29 -3.25 -3.75
C ASN A 48 -14.70 -1.86 -3.42
N LEU A 49 -13.88 -1.34 -4.31
CA LEU A 49 -13.29 0.00 -4.24
C LEU A 49 -13.95 0.92 -5.27
N SER A 50 -14.07 2.19 -4.95
CA SER A 50 -14.59 3.22 -5.86
C SER A 50 -13.46 4.06 -6.44
N ALA A 51 -13.64 4.56 -7.67
CA ALA A 51 -12.71 5.49 -8.28
C ALA A 51 -12.56 6.76 -7.43
N GLY A 52 -11.34 7.27 -7.30
CA GLY A 52 -11.03 8.51 -6.58
C GLY A 52 -11.07 8.42 -5.05
N TYR A 53 -11.35 7.25 -4.47
CA TYR A 53 -11.27 7.05 -3.02
C TYR A 53 -9.83 6.71 -2.64
N VAL A 54 -9.34 7.31 -1.56
CA VAL A 54 -8.02 6.95 -1.01
C VAL A 54 -8.11 5.54 -0.42
N VAL A 55 -7.16 4.70 -0.80
CA VAL A 55 -7.01 3.34 -0.27
C VAL A 55 -5.74 3.25 0.56
N GLY A 56 -5.82 2.43 1.61
CA GLY A 56 -4.74 2.21 2.57
C GLY A 56 -4.29 0.76 2.62
N ALA A 57 -3.05 0.57 3.06
CA ALA A 57 -2.53 -0.75 3.38
C ALA A 57 -3.35 -1.34 4.53
N PRO A 58 -3.87 -2.57 4.41
CA PRO A 58 -4.54 -3.20 5.55
C PRO A 58 -3.56 -3.27 6.72
N CYS A 59 -4.06 -3.04 7.94
CA CYS A 59 -3.26 -3.24 9.15
C CYS A 59 -2.66 -4.66 9.11
N ALA A 60 -1.34 -4.75 9.16
CA ALA A 60 -0.63 -6.00 8.95
C ALA A 60 -0.96 -6.97 10.10
N LEU A 61 -1.31 -8.20 9.73
CA LEU A 61 -1.04 -9.37 10.58
C LEU A 61 0.49 -9.45 10.73
N THR A 62 1.02 -8.85 11.79
CA THR A 62 2.38 -9.13 12.26
C THR A 62 2.32 -10.46 12.98
N THR A 63 3.02 -11.46 12.47
CA THR A 63 3.37 -12.63 13.29
C THR A 63 4.84 -12.41 13.65
N GLU A 64 5.08 -12.21 14.94
CA GLU A 64 6.44 -12.25 15.50
C GLU A 64 6.82 -13.73 15.49
N ASP A 65 7.77 -14.09 14.64
CA ASP A 65 8.10 -15.49 14.41
C ASP A 65 9.55 -15.74 14.78
N THR A 66 9.78 -16.78 15.57
CA THR A 66 11.12 -17.26 15.88
C THR A 66 11.63 -18.11 14.72
N VAL A 67 12.91 -17.97 14.39
CA VAL A 67 13.57 -18.83 13.41
C VAL A 67 13.67 -20.24 13.98
N THR A 68 13.04 -21.20 13.30
CA THR A 68 12.94 -22.59 13.81
C THR A 68 14.12 -23.47 13.46
N VAL A 69 14.89 -23.08 12.44
CA VAL A 69 15.99 -23.87 11.87
C VAL A 69 17.15 -22.93 11.58
N ALA A 70 18.37 -23.38 11.87
CA ALA A 70 19.56 -22.62 11.51
C ALA A 70 19.70 -22.59 9.98
N HIS A 71 19.98 -21.41 9.42
CA HIS A 71 20.12 -21.22 7.99
C HIS A 71 21.51 -20.69 7.66
N GLY A 72 22.18 -21.31 6.70
CA GLY A 72 23.49 -20.84 6.24
C GLY A 72 23.39 -19.60 5.37
N VAL A 73 24.50 -18.87 5.22
CA VAL A 73 24.65 -17.78 4.23
C VAL A 73 24.22 -18.27 2.84
N GLY A 74 23.52 -17.43 2.10
CA GLY A 74 23.02 -17.71 0.76
C GLY A 74 21.74 -18.55 0.71
N THR A 75 21.20 -18.99 1.86
CA THR A 75 19.89 -19.68 1.92
C THR A 75 18.79 -18.77 1.38
N ARG A 76 17.93 -19.30 0.50
CA ARG A 76 16.82 -18.54 -0.11
C ARG A 76 15.45 -19.02 0.35
N VAL A 77 15.38 -20.16 1.03
CA VAL A 77 14.14 -20.70 1.60
C VAL A 77 14.39 -20.88 3.08
N VAL A 78 13.76 -20.04 3.89
CA VAL A 78 13.86 -20.07 5.35
C VAL A 78 12.59 -20.65 5.95
N THR A 79 12.70 -21.28 7.12
CA THR A 79 11.57 -21.90 7.82
C THR A 79 11.31 -21.20 9.14
N ILE A 80 10.07 -20.75 9.31
CA ILE A 80 9.62 -19.95 10.46
C ILE A 80 8.42 -20.64 11.11
N THR A 81 8.14 -20.37 12.39
CA THR A 81 6.88 -20.83 13.02
C THR A 81 5.85 -19.74 12.92
N ALA A 82 4.76 -19.95 12.19
CA ALA A 82 3.63 -19.02 12.11
C ALA A 82 2.32 -19.82 12.00
N SER A 83 1.28 -19.43 12.74
CA SER A 83 -0.01 -20.13 12.71
C SER A 83 -1.04 -19.42 11.81
N GLY A 84 -1.89 -20.19 11.13
CA GLY A 84 -2.99 -19.64 10.33
C GLY A 84 -2.55 -18.94 9.03
N VAL A 85 -1.30 -19.11 8.62
CA VAL A 85 -0.76 -18.52 7.41
C VAL A 85 -1.32 -19.23 6.17
N THR A 86 -1.79 -18.45 5.20
CA THR A 86 -2.22 -18.96 3.89
C THR A 86 -1.09 -18.86 2.87
N ALA A 87 -1.15 -19.71 1.84
CA ALA A 87 -0.16 -19.70 0.77
C ALA A 87 -0.10 -18.32 0.09
N ASN A 88 1.12 -17.79 -0.06
CA ASN A 88 1.41 -16.48 -0.65
C ASN A 88 0.80 -15.26 0.08
N GLN A 89 0.37 -15.42 1.33
CA GLN A 89 -0.08 -14.31 2.17
C GLN A 89 0.94 -13.17 2.26
N PHE A 90 2.23 -13.51 2.36
CA PHE A 90 3.35 -12.58 2.51
C PHE A 90 4.12 -12.32 1.21
N ALA A 91 3.64 -12.82 0.06
CA ALA A 91 4.30 -12.59 -1.22
C ALA A 91 4.41 -11.09 -1.53
N GLU A 92 5.59 -10.67 -2.02
CA GLU A 92 5.95 -9.27 -2.23
C GLU A 92 5.90 -8.40 -0.95
N GLY A 93 5.85 -9.02 0.21
CA GLY A 93 6.09 -8.41 1.51
C GLY A 93 7.58 -8.35 1.85
N TYR A 94 7.88 -8.21 3.12
CA TYR A 94 9.25 -8.17 3.64
C TYR A 94 9.39 -9.05 4.88
N LEU A 95 10.57 -9.66 5.00
CA LEU A 95 11.06 -10.27 6.23
C LEU A 95 12.16 -9.35 6.76
N VAL A 96 12.05 -8.95 8.02
CA VAL A 96 13.05 -8.14 8.72
C VAL A 96 13.59 -8.98 9.87
N VAL A 97 14.90 -9.06 9.99
CA VAL A 97 15.53 -9.57 11.22
C VAL A 97 15.50 -8.43 12.24
N ASP A 98 14.74 -8.57 13.32
CA ASP A 98 14.52 -7.51 14.30
C ASP A 98 15.43 -7.62 15.53
N GLU A 99 15.90 -8.82 15.87
CA GLU A 99 16.82 -9.05 16.97
C GLU A 99 17.94 -10.06 16.64
N GLY A 100 19.07 -9.89 17.35
CA GLY A 100 20.28 -10.71 17.33
C GLY A 100 20.99 -10.85 15.99
N THR A 101 21.39 -12.07 15.61
CA THR A 101 22.27 -12.30 14.46
C THR A 101 21.58 -11.95 13.15
N GLY A 102 22.12 -10.93 12.46
CA GLY A 102 21.55 -10.39 11.22
C GLY A 102 20.58 -9.23 11.45
N ALA A 103 20.43 -8.72 12.68
CA ALA A 103 19.52 -7.61 12.97
C ALA A 103 19.67 -6.43 11.99
N GLY A 104 18.54 -5.97 11.44
CA GLY A 104 18.44 -4.95 10.41
C GLY A 104 18.50 -5.48 8.98
N GLU A 105 18.90 -6.72 8.76
CA GLU A 105 18.82 -7.36 7.44
C GLU A 105 17.35 -7.49 7.02
N THR A 106 17.02 -6.98 5.84
CA THR A 106 15.66 -6.92 5.33
C THR A 106 15.60 -7.57 3.95
N TYR A 107 14.74 -8.58 3.81
CA TYR A 107 14.65 -9.41 2.62
C TYR A 107 13.28 -9.29 1.98
N LYS A 108 13.28 -9.19 0.64
CA LYS A 108 12.04 -9.23 -0.14
C LYS A 108 11.53 -10.66 -0.24
N ILE A 109 10.27 -10.87 0.10
CA ILE A 109 9.63 -12.18 0.04
C ILE A 109 9.09 -12.43 -1.36
N LYS A 110 9.47 -13.57 -1.95
CA LYS A 110 8.96 -14.05 -3.23
C LYS A 110 7.66 -14.82 -3.05
N SER A 111 7.60 -15.72 -2.07
CA SER A 111 6.42 -16.53 -1.77
C SER A 111 6.51 -17.15 -0.38
N ASN A 112 5.39 -17.66 0.13
CA ASN A 112 5.37 -18.47 1.34
C ASN A 112 4.38 -19.63 1.20
N THR A 113 4.63 -20.74 1.90
CA THR A 113 3.66 -21.83 2.03
C THR A 113 2.55 -21.46 3.03
N ALA A 114 1.45 -22.22 3.03
CA ALA A 114 0.55 -22.20 4.18
C ALA A 114 1.25 -22.83 5.41
N SER A 115 0.80 -22.48 6.61
CA SER A 115 1.25 -23.12 7.85
C SER A 115 0.89 -24.60 7.83
N ASP A 116 1.87 -25.47 8.09
CA ASP A 116 1.63 -26.91 8.20
C ASP A 116 1.02 -27.31 9.56
N ALA A 117 0.89 -28.62 9.81
CA ALA A 117 0.33 -29.14 11.07
C ALA A 117 1.16 -28.79 12.32
N ASN A 118 2.41 -28.36 12.15
CA ASN A 118 3.33 -27.91 13.19
C ASN A 118 3.50 -26.39 13.19
N ASN A 119 2.66 -25.65 12.45
CA ASN A 119 2.78 -24.21 12.22
C ASN A 119 4.07 -23.80 11.51
N LEU A 120 4.71 -24.69 10.74
CA LEU A 120 5.89 -24.31 9.96
C LEU A 120 5.47 -23.66 8.64
N VAL A 121 6.13 -22.56 8.31
CA VAL A 121 5.97 -21.83 7.05
C VAL A 121 7.34 -21.73 6.38
N GLN A 122 7.41 -22.16 5.12
CA GLN A 122 8.58 -21.90 4.27
C GLN A 122 8.38 -20.57 3.57
N VAL A 123 9.36 -19.67 3.74
CA VAL A 123 9.40 -18.36 3.10
C VAL A 123 10.53 -18.37 2.07
N GLU A 124 10.18 -18.24 0.80
CA GLU A 124 11.14 -18.07 -0.28
C GLU A 124 11.45 -16.58 -0.45
N LEU A 125 12.74 -16.26 -0.41
CA LEU A 125 13.29 -14.91 -0.55
C LEU A 125 13.81 -14.69 -1.98
N TYR A 126 13.79 -13.42 -2.41
CA TYR A 126 14.39 -13.02 -3.68
C TYR A 126 15.91 -13.07 -3.66
N ASP A 127 16.51 -12.88 -2.50
CA ASP A 127 17.94 -12.87 -2.28
C ASP A 127 18.31 -13.93 -1.23
N GLY A 128 19.55 -14.42 -1.28
CA GLY A 128 20.05 -15.33 -0.25
C GLY A 128 20.41 -14.56 1.03
N LEU A 129 20.35 -15.22 2.18
CA LEU A 129 20.75 -14.64 3.45
C LEU A 129 22.18 -14.08 3.40
N ALA A 130 22.38 -12.86 3.87
CA ALA A 130 23.69 -12.23 3.97
C ALA A 130 24.50 -12.81 5.15
N THR A 131 23.83 -13.03 6.29
CA THR A 131 24.41 -13.64 7.48
C THR A 131 23.76 -15.00 7.75
N ALA A 132 24.53 -15.96 8.28
CA ALA A 132 23.96 -17.23 8.74
C ALA A 132 23.13 -17.00 10.00
N TRP A 133 21.91 -17.54 10.02
CA TRP A 133 21.00 -17.44 11.16
C TRP A 133 21.21 -18.57 12.15
N SER A 134 21.05 -18.24 13.43
CA SER A 134 21.02 -19.19 14.53
C SER A 134 19.62 -19.24 15.12
N THR A 135 19.14 -20.43 15.48
CA THR A 135 17.86 -20.59 16.18
C THR A 135 17.88 -20.04 17.61
N SER A 136 19.06 -19.73 18.16
CA SER A 136 19.21 -19.26 19.54
C SER A 136 19.23 -17.75 19.68
N ASP A 137 19.25 -17.01 18.57
CA ASP A 137 19.61 -15.59 18.57
C ASP A 137 18.93 -14.79 17.44
N THR A 138 18.42 -15.42 16.38
CA THR A 138 17.76 -14.68 15.29
C THR A 138 16.25 -14.68 15.48
N ASP A 139 15.70 -13.48 15.69
CA ASP A 139 14.25 -13.23 15.68
C ASP A 139 13.87 -12.39 14.45
N ILE A 140 12.64 -12.58 13.97
CA ILE A 140 12.18 -11.94 12.73
C ILE A 140 10.76 -11.39 12.86
N THR A 141 10.53 -10.34 12.09
CA THR A 141 9.21 -9.81 11.79
C THR A 141 8.91 -9.99 10.30
N ILE A 142 7.78 -10.63 10.01
CA ILE A 142 7.25 -10.74 8.64
C ILE A 142 6.09 -9.76 8.42
N ILE A 143 6.14 -9.06 7.29
CA ILE A 143 5.17 -8.03 6.93
C ILE A 143 4.61 -8.33 5.54
N SER A 144 3.28 -8.38 5.43
CA SER A 144 2.60 -8.51 4.12
C SER A 144 2.88 -7.30 3.22
N SER A 145 2.78 -7.48 1.91
CA SER A 145 2.87 -6.33 1.00
C SER A 145 1.78 -5.29 1.34
N PRO A 146 2.12 -4.00 1.52
CA PRO A 146 1.12 -2.96 1.78
C PRO A 146 0.14 -2.75 0.62
N TYR A 147 0.42 -3.36 -0.53
CA TYR A 147 -0.42 -3.33 -1.74
C TYR A 147 -1.26 -4.61 -1.91
N ASN A 148 -1.20 -5.56 -0.97
CA ASN A 148 -2.02 -6.78 -0.98
C ASN A 148 -3.27 -6.60 -0.12
N GLY A 149 -4.45 -6.59 -0.74
CA GLY A 149 -5.71 -6.50 -0.01
C GLY A 149 -6.02 -5.10 0.51
N VAL A 150 -5.70 -4.07 -0.27
CA VAL A 150 -5.93 -2.66 0.10
C VAL A 150 -7.41 -2.40 0.35
N ILE A 151 -7.68 -1.57 1.34
CA ILE A 151 -9.03 -1.18 1.75
C ILE A 151 -9.25 0.31 1.55
N VAL A 152 -10.51 0.74 1.46
CA VAL A 152 -10.83 2.16 1.55
C VAL A 152 -10.34 2.68 2.90
N CYS A 153 -9.61 3.80 2.91
CA CYS A 153 -9.12 4.37 4.17
C CYS A 153 -10.29 4.60 5.14
N PRO A 154 -10.24 4.04 6.38
CA PRO A 154 -11.26 4.26 7.39
C PRO A 154 -11.25 5.71 7.89
N THR A 155 -12.30 6.06 8.62
CA THR A 155 -12.49 7.40 9.22
C THR A 155 -11.68 7.61 10.49
N ASP A 156 -11.02 6.59 11.05
CA ASP A 156 -10.11 6.79 12.18
C ASP A 156 -8.77 7.41 11.76
N GLY A 157 -8.48 7.47 10.44
CA GLY A 157 -7.28 8.09 9.89
C GLY A 157 -5.97 7.33 10.19
N ILE A 158 -6.01 6.22 10.92
CA ILE A 158 -4.84 5.45 11.37
C ILE A 158 -4.56 4.35 10.35
N ILE A 159 -4.19 4.75 9.14
CA ILE A 159 -3.79 3.83 8.08
C ILE A 159 -2.71 4.47 7.20
N LEU A 160 -1.84 3.64 6.65
CA LEU A 160 -0.89 4.07 5.62
C LEU A 160 -1.65 4.19 4.28
N PRO A 161 -1.89 5.40 3.73
CA PRO A 161 -2.45 5.53 2.39
C PRO A 161 -1.44 4.98 1.39
N VAL A 162 -1.92 4.21 0.41
CA VAL A 162 -1.06 3.55 -0.59
C VAL A 162 -1.45 3.86 -2.03
N GLY A 163 -2.59 4.52 -2.26
CA GLY A 163 -2.92 5.12 -3.56
C GLY A 163 -4.40 5.45 -3.74
N VAL A 164 -4.77 5.74 -4.99
CA VAL A 164 -6.13 6.09 -5.41
C VAL A 164 -6.49 5.30 -6.67
N PRO A 165 -7.57 4.48 -6.67
CA PRO A 165 -8.04 3.79 -7.88
C PRO A 165 -8.57 4.80 -8.92
N LEU A 166 -8.20 4.61 -10.19
CA LEU A 166 -8.76 5.41 -11.30
C LEU A 166 -10.14 4.94 -11.77
N ILE A 167 -10.54 3.74 -11.35
CA ILE A 167 -11.79 3.06 -11.72
C ILE A 167 -12.37 2.39 -10.48
N SER A 168 -13.64 1.99 -10.55
CA SER A 168 -14.18 1.06 -9.56
C SER A 168 -13.52 -0.31 -9.72
N VAL A 169 -13.17 -0.94 -8.61
CA VAL A 169 -12.46 -2.23 -8.58
C VAL A 169 -13.27 -3.23 -7.78
N THR A 170 -13.54 -4.39 -8.37
CA THR A 170 -14.22 -5.50 -7.68
C THR A 170 -13.33 -6.04 -6.56
N ALA A 171 -13.94 -6.49 -5.46
CA ALA A 171 -13.24 -7.16 -4.37
C ALA A 171 -12.32 -8.28 -4.90
N ASN A 172 -11.13 -8.40 -4.30
CA ASN A 172 -10.06 -9.33 -4.69
C ASN A 172 -9.44 -9.14 -6.09
N TYR A 173 -9.83 -8.11 -6.87
CA TYR A 173 -9.24 -7.86 -8.18
C TYR A 173 -7.98 -7.01 -8.06
N TYR A 174 -7.14 -7.09 -9.09
CA TYR A 174 -5.88 -6.37 -9.21
C TYR A 174 -6.03 -5.15 -10.11
N PHE A 175 -5.35 -4.06 -9.76
CA PHE A 175 -5.46 -2.77 -10.43
C PHE A 175 -4.20 -1.91 -10.23
N TRP A 176 -4.10 -0.83 -11.01
CA TRP A 176 -3.12 0.24 -10.79
C TRP A 176 -3.73 1.36 -9.95
N GLY A 177 -3.20 1.59 -8.75
CA GLY A 177 -3.55 2.76 -7.93
C GLY A 177 -2.55 3.89 -8.17
N GLN A 178 -3.05 5.11 -8.38
CA GLN A 178 -2.18 6.29 -8.54
C GLN A 178 -1.64 6.74 -7.19
N THR A 179 -0.36 7.09 -7.13
CA THR A 179 0.32 7.50 -5.89
C THR A 179 0.97 8.89 -6.01
N TRP A 180 1.25 9.35 -7.22
CA TRP A 180 1.87 10.66 -7.46
C TRP A 180 1.26 11.38 -8.65
N GLY A 181 1.27 12.71 -8.60
CA GLY A 181 0.84 13.61 -9.67
C GLY A 181 -0.67 13.89 -9.66
N PRO A 182 -1.20 14.62 -10.66
CA PRO A 182 -2.61 15.04 -10.70
C PRO A 182 -3.57 13.85 -10.74
N CYS A 183 -4.51 13.81 -9.80
CA CYS A 183 -5.52 12.75 -9.67
C CYS A 183 -6.87 13.33 -9.23
N GLY A 184 -7.97 12.71 -9.64
CA GLY A 184 -9.30 13.01 -9.08
C GLY A 184 -9.48 12.27 -7.77
N VAL A 185 -9.65 12.99 -6.66
CA VAL A 185 -9.77 12.43 -5.31
C VAL A 185 -11.05 12.92 -4.67
N LYS A 186 -11.70 12.06 -3.89
CA LYS A 186 -12.89 12.42 -3.12
C LYS A 186 -12.52 13.37 -1.98
N ILE A 187 -13.15 14.53 -1.95
CA ILE A 187 -13.02 15.53 -0.90
C ILE A 187 -14.24 15.45 0.03
N ASP A 188 -14.01 15.64 1.32
CA ASP A 188 -15.06 15.77 2.30
C ASP A 188 -15.53 17.23 2.38
N GLY A 189 -16.84 17.45 2.21
CA GLY A 189 -17.44 18.75 1.92
C GLY A 189 -17.83 19.58 3.15
N THR A 190 -17.35 19.23 4.35
CA THR A 190 -17.76 19.98 5.56
C THR A 190 -16.95 21.26 5.74
N ALA A 191 -17.48 22.36 5.20
CA ALA A 191 -17.22 23.75 5.62
C ALA A 191 -15.75 24.23 5.66
N ASN A 192 -14.88 23.63 4.86
CA ASN A 192 -13.46 23.96 4.87
C ASN A 192 -13.07 24.84 3.67
N ALA A 193 -12.43 25.97 3.96
CA ALA A 193 -11.81 26.92 3.04
C ALA A 193 -10.57 26.31 2.35
N LEU A 194 -10.71 25.13 1.77
CA LEU A 194 -9.63 24.39 1.11
C LEU A 194 -8.97 25.27 0.04
N GLY A 195 -7.65 25.40 0.14
CA GLY A 195 -6.85 26.13 -0.83
C GLY A 195 -6.94 27.66 -0.79
N ASN A 196 -7.61 28.27 0.20
CA ASN A 196 -7.67 29.73 0.34
C ASN A 196 -6.33 30.34 0.80
N ALA A 197 -5.57 29.63 1.63
CA ALA A 197 -4.21 29.93 2.03
C ALA A 197 -3.25 28.75 1.75
N ILE A 198 -1.94 29.00 1.77
CA ILE A 198 -0.91 27.99 1.43
C ILE A 198 -0.95 26.80 2.40
N ASP A 199 -1.20 27.06 3.67
CA ASP A 199 -1.34 26.06 4.74
C ASP A 199 -2.65 25.26 4.64
N GLU A 200 -3.67 25.78 3.96
CA GLU A 200 -4.94 25.10 3.71
C GLU A 200 -4.92 24.22 2.43
N ARG A 201 -3.76 24.11 1.77
CA ARG A 201 -3.61 23.29 0.56
C ARG A 201 -3.24 21.85 0.84
N LEU A 202 -2.70 21.56 2.02
CA LEU A 202 -2.28 20.21 2.39
C LEU A 202 -3.50 19.37 2.78
N LEU A 203 -3.57 18.15 2.26
CA LEU A 203 -4.70 17.23 2.44
C LEU A 203 -4.28 15.96 3.19
N GLY A 204 -5.09 15.57 4.17
CA GLY A 204 -4.98 14.30 4.90
C GLY A 204 -6.23 13.44 4.73
N ILE A 205 -6.20 12.20 5.23
CA ILE A 205 -7.37 11.32 5.27
C ILE A 205 -8.49 11.99 6.08
N SER A 206 -9.73 11.97 5.56
CA SER A 206 -10.88 12.53 6.28
C SER A 206 -11.27 11.66 7.49
N GLY A 207 -11.50 12.32 8.62
CA GLY A 207 -12.05 11.73 9.84
C GLY A 207 -13.56 11.49 9.81
N SER A 208 -14.27 11.99 8.80
CA SER A 208 -15.74 11.98 8.74
C SER A 208 -16.28 11.10 7.60
N THR A 209 -15.53 10.99 6.49
CA THR A 209 -15.96 10.25 5.30
C THR A 209 -14.87 9.30 4.82
N ALA A 210 -15.15 7.99 4.90
CA ALA A 210 -14.21 6.95 4.47
C ALA A 210 -13.77 7.13 3.00
N GLY A 211 -12.45 7.05 2.78
CA GLY A 211 -11.80 7.22 1.48
C GLY A 211 -11.82 8.64 0.93
N ALA A 212 -12.38 9.62 1.64
CA ALA A 212 -12.24 11.02 1.30
C ALA A 212 -10.99 11.63 1.95
N VAL A 213 -10.58 12.80 1.45
CA VAL A 213 -9.57 13.64 2.06
C VAL A 213 -10.19 14.95 2.53
N ASP A 214 -9.55 15.57 3.51
CA ASP A 214 -9.92 16.86 4.06
C ASP A 214 -8.65 17.70 4.34
N VAL A 215 -8.81 18.97 4.70
CA VAL A 215 -7.71 19.85 5.13
C VAL A 215 -6.89 19.12 6.19
N TYR A 216 -5.60 19.00 5.94
CA TYR A 216 -4.67 18.47 6.93
C TYR A 216 -4.65 19.39 8.16
N LYS A 217 -5.02 18.82 9.31
CA LYS A 217 -4.86 19.46 10.61
C LYS A 217 -3.71 18.78 11.33
N ALA A 218 -2.69 19.56 11.70
CA ALA A 218 -1.51 19.04 12.40
C ALA A 218 -1.86 18.36 13.74
N VAL A 219 -3.02 18.70 14.30
CA VAL A 219 -3.64 18.05 15.46
C VAL A 219 -5.15 18.03 15.18
N ASP A 220 -5.74 16.86 15.06
CA ASP A 220 -7.20 16.70 15.07
C ASP A 220 -7.76 16.77 16.52
N SER A 221 -9.06 16.53 16.70
CA SER A 221 -9.67 16.51 18.03
C SER A 221 -9.11 15.43 18.96
N ASP A 222 -8.44 14.42 18.39
CA ASP A 222 -7.91 13.25 19.08
C ASP A 222 -6.39 13.35 19.32
N GLY A 223 -5.76 14.46 18.90
CA GLY A 223 -4.34 14.72 19.16
C GLY A 223 -3.38 14.14 18.13
N VAL A 224 -3.87 13.64 16.99
CA VAL A 224 -3.05 12.98 15.96
C VAL A 224 -3.19 13.71 14.62
N GLY A 225 -2.12 13.76 13.83
CA GLY A 225 -2.17 14.27 12.46
C GLY A 225 -2.44 13.11 11.50
N PRO A 226 -3.47 13.16 10.62
CA PRO A 226 -3.74 12.10 9.67
C PRO A 226 -2.60 11.98 8.64
N SER A 227 -2.44 10.80 8.05
CA SER A 227 -1.47 10.60 6.97
C SER A 227 -1.72 11.59 5.81
N ILE A 228 -0.67 12.29 5.39
CA ILE A 228 -0.72 13.24 4.27
C ILE A 228 -0.94 12.48 2.96
N VAL A 229 -1.88 12.97 2.15
CA VAL A 229 -2.24 12.39 0.85
C VAL A 229 -1.68 13.22 -0.32
N GLY A 230 -1.71 14.55 -0.19
CA GLY A 230 -1.29 15.43 -1.28
C GLY A 230 -1.70 16.87 -1.06
N MET A 231 -1.81 17.62 -2.15
CA MET A 231 -2.21 19.02 -2.14
C MET A 231 -3.37 19.30 -3.09
N VAL A 232 -4.32 20.13 -2.68
CA VAL A 232 -5.38 20.62 -3.58
C VAL A 232 -4.76 21.48 -4.69
N MET A 233 -5.26 21.33 -5.92
CA MET A 233 -4.73 22.05 -7.09
C MET A 233 -5.50 23.34 -7.42
N LEU A 234 -6.66 23.56 -6.80
CA LEU A 234 -7.52 24.71 -7.05
C LEU A 234 -7.40 25.70 -5.88
N ASP A 235 -7.56 27.00 -6.17
CA ASP A 235 -7.89 27.98 -5.14
C ASP A 235 -9.42 28.11 -5.04
N SER A 236 -9.93 28.40 -3.84
CA SER A 236 -11.30 28.90 -3.62
C SER A 236 -12.40 28.12 -4.39
N ALA A 237 -12.22 26.81 -4.62
CA ALA A 237 -13.22 26.04 -5.32
C ALA A 237 -14.37 25.74 -4.35
N ASP A 238 -15.54 25.46 -4.93
CA ASP A 238 -16.77 25.12 -4.23
C ASP A 238 -16.62 23.79 -3.47
N HIS A 239 -15.83 23.76 -2.39
CA HIS A 239 -15.63 22.57 -1.56
C HIS A 239 -16.80 22.36 -0.58
N THR A 240 -17.97 22.89 -0.90
CA THR A 240 -19.14 22.91 -0.01
C THR A 240 -19.96 21.62 -0.07
N ASP A 241 -19.61 20.71 -0.98
CA ASP A 241 -20.20 19.40 -1.14
C ASP A 241 -19.14 18.29 -1.29
N THR A 242 -19.51 17.07 -0.88
CA THR A 242 -18.65 15.90 -1.02
C THR A 242 -18.58 15.48 -2.49
N LYS A 243 -17.44 15.71 -3.17
CA LYS A 243 -17.25 15.41 -4.60
C LYS A 243 -15.82 15.01 -4.95
N ILE A 244 -15.59 14.69 -6.22
CA ILE A 244 -14.27 14.36 -6.76
C ILE A 244 -13.61 15.63 -7.30
N GLU A 245 -12.38 15.88 -6.86
CA GLU A 245 -11.65 17.10 -7.19
C GLU A 245 -10.18 16.83 -7.54
N PRO A 246 -9.52 17.75 -8.28
CA PRO A 246 -8.13 17.59 -8.65
C PRO A 246 -7.20 17.82 -7.44
N VAL A 247 -6.50 16.75 -7.07
CA VAL A 247 -5.46 16.72 -6.04
C VAL A 247 -4.16 16.29 -6.67
N TYR A 248 -3.07 16.98 -6.30
CA TYR A 248 -1.73 16.55 -6.62
C TYR A 248 -1.27 15.54 -5.55
N LEU A 249 -1.25 14.25 -5.91
CA LEU A 249 -0.90 13.18 -4.98
C LEU A 249 0.59 13.19 -4.64
N THR A 250 0.89 12.88 -3.38
CA THR A 250 2.26 12.68 -2.86
C THR A 250 2.37 11.45 -1.96
N ILE A 251 1.50 10.45 -2.19
CA ILE A 251 1.43 9.21 -1.41
C ILE A 251 2.63 8.32 -1.76
N CYS A 252 3.33 7.77 -0.75
CA CYS A 252 4.36 6.73 -0.91
C CYS A 252 5.17 6.83 -2.23
N PRO A 253 5.97 7.90 -2.41
CA PRO A 253 6.45 8.37 -3.71
C PRO A 253 7.32 7.42 -4.54
#